data_AF-A0A2K8Z849-F1
#
_entry.id   AF-A0A2K8Z849-F1
#
_cell.length_a   1.000
_cell.length_b   1.000
_cell.length_c   1.000
_cell.angle_alpha   90.00
_cell.angle_beta   90.00
_cell.angle_gamma   90.00
#
_symmetry.space_group_name_H-M   'P 1'
#
loop_
_entity.id
_entity.type
_entity.pdbx_description
1 polymer ?
#
loop_
_entity_poly.entity_id
_entity_poly.type
_entity_poly.pdbx_seq_one_letter_code
_entity_poly.pdbx_strand_id
1 'polypeptide(L)'
;MTGPPVRFKAIDDPKKLACHAGVAPFEHSSGSSVRGKTRVNHHARKSLKTLLHMAAMSALQVPGELQEYYQRKVKEGKNKMLVINALRNKLIHRVYAVVKRGKKYNKNYTPALV
;
A
#
# COMPACT_ATOMS: atom_id res chain seq x y z
N MET A 1 -7.78 -18.77 -21.87
CA MET A 1 -8.85 -18.39 -20.91
C MET A 1 -8.29 -17.40 -19.89
N THR A 2 -8.29 -16.10 -20.20
CA THR A 2 -7.89 -15.04 -19.25
C THR A 2 -9.13 -14.27 -18.84
N GLY A 3 -9.66 -14.57 -17.66
CA GLY A 3 -10.82 -13.88 -17.09
C GLY A 3 -10.59 -12.37 -16.92
N PRO A 4 -11.65 -11.57 -16.80
CA PRO A 4 -11.53 -10.12 -16.76
C PRO A 4 -10.70 -9.68 -15.54
N PRO A 5 -9.77 -8.73 -15.71
CA PRO A 5 -8.95 -8.25 -14.60
C PRO A 5 -9.86 -7.61 -13.55
N VAL A 6 -9.63 -8.02 -12.31
CA VAL A 6 -10.18 -7.49 -11.06
C VAL A 6 -10.43 -5.98 -11.20
N ARG A 7 -11.70 -5.54 -11.03
CA ARG A 7 -12.14 -4.15 -11.27
C ARG A 7 -11.44 -3.16 -10.31
N PHE A 8 -10.27 -2.68 -10.68
CA PHE A 8 -9.57 -1.54 -10.04
C PHE A 8 -10.02 -0.17 -10.61
N LYS A 9 -11.09 -0.11 -11.40
CA LYS A 9 -11.54 1.08 -12.14
C LYS A 9 -12.07 2.26 -11.29
N ALA A 10 -12.15 2.13 -9.96
CA ALA A 10 -12.78 3.13 -9.10
C ALA A 10 -11.82 3.89 -8.17
N ILE A 11 -10.51 3.61 -8.24
CA ILE A 11 -9.54 4.23 -7.33
C ILE A 11 -8.44 4.91 -8.17
N ASP A 12 -8.58 6.21 -8.40
CA ASP A 12 -7.60 7.01 -9.14
C ASP A 12 -6.46 7.56 -8.27
N ASP A 13 -6.44 7.20 -6.99
CA ASP A 13 -5.48 7.71 -6.02
C ASP A 13 -5.00 6.62 -5.06
N PRO A 14 -3.69 6.32 -5.00
CA PRO A 14 -3.14 5.36 -4.05
C PRO A 14 -3.38 5.76 -2.59
N LYS A 15 -3.53 7.07 -2.28
CA LYS A 15 -3.87 7.55 -0.94
C LYS A 15 -5.30 7.17 -0.56
N LYS A 16 -6.25 7.20 -1.51
CA LYS A 16 -7.61 6.70 -1.29
C LYS A 16 -7.59 5.20 -1.00
N LEU A 17 -6.79 4.42 -1.72
CA LEU A 17 -6.61 2.99 -1.44
C LEU A 17 -5.99 2.74 -0.06
N ALA A 18 -4.99 3.53 0.33
CA ALA A 18 -4.33 3.42 1.63
C ALA A 18 -5.24 3.80 2.81
N CYS A 19 -6.02 4.88 2.66
CA CYS A 19 -7.03 5.29 3.64
C CYS A 19 -8.14 4.22 3.76
N HIS A 20 -8.57 3.68 2.62
CA HIS A 20 -9.57 2.63 2.55
C HIS A 20 -9.15 1.33 3.25
N ALA A 21 -7.90 0.92 3.03
CA ALA A 21 -7.27 -0.22 3.70
C ALA A 21 -6.96 0.02 5.19
N GLY A 22 -7.09 1.26 5.69
CA GLY A 22 -6.74 1.63 7.07
C GLY A 22 -5.24 1.54 7.35
N VAL A 23 -4.42 1.86 6.33
CA VAL A 23 -2.96 1.74 6.33
C VAL A 23 -2.26 3.08 6.18
N ALA A 24 -2.92 4.08 5.58
CA ALA A 24 -2.35 5.42 5.41
C ALA A 24 -1.86 5.98 6.76
N PRO A 25 -0.61 6.50 6.84
CA PRO A 25 -0.18 7.29 7.99
C PRO A 25 -1.00 8.57 7.98
N PHE A 26 -1.87 8.75 8.98
CA PHE A 26 -2.44 10.04 9.26
C PHE A 26 -1.42 10.80 10.11
N GLU A 27 -0.88 11.91 9.61
CA GLU A 27 -0.52 12.99 10.51
C GLU A 27 -1.84 13.43 11.16
N HIS A 28 -1.89 13.48 12.49
CA HIS A 28 -3.04 13.99 13.21
C HIS A 28 -3.13 15.51 13.00
N SER A 29 -3.60 15.94 11.83
CA SER A 29 -4.10 17.30 11.61
C SER A 29 -5.57 17.18 11.25
N SER A 30 -6.42 17.41 12.24
CA SER A 30 -7.87 17.53 12.10
C SER A 30 -8.19 18.57 11.02
N GLY A 31 -8.66 18.12 9.86
CA GLY A 31 -8.95 18.99 8.71
C GLY A 31 -10.00 18.36 7.79
N SER A 32 -11.08 19.10 7.61
CA SER A 32 -12.31 18.80 6.89
C SER A 32 -12.14 18.43 5.40
N SER A 33 -13.00 17.52 4.93
CA SER A 33 -13.88 17.69 3.75
C SER A 33 -14.04 16.44 2.83
N VAL A 34 -15.24 15.88 2.91
CA VAL A 34 -16.14 15.38 1.84
C VAL A 34 -15.54 14.89 0.50
N ARG A 35 -15.69 13.58 0.22
CA ARG A 35 -16.13 13.08 -1.12
C ARG A 35 -16.58 11.60 -1.05
N GLY A 36 -17.87 11.37 -1.35
CA GLY A 36 -18.58 10.12 -1.63
C GLY A 36 -18.01 8.79 -1.10
N LYS A 37 -18.64 8.20 -0.07
CA LYS A 37 -18.28 6.88 0.45
C LYS A 37 -18.54 5.79 -0.61
N THR A 38 -17.49 5.23 -1.20
CA THR A 38 -17.54 3.83 -1.65
C THR A 38 -17.77 2.96 -0.42
N ARG A 39 -19.00 2.46 -0.26
CA ARG A 39 -19.37 1.54 0.83
C ARG A 39 -18.71 0.20 0.58
N VAL A 40 -17.53 0.00 1.15
CA VAL A 40 -16.97 -1.35 1.29
C VAL A 40 -17.42 -1.96 2.60
N ASN A 41 -17.71 -3.26 2.53
CA ASN A 41 -18.03 -4.06 3.69
C ASN A 41 -16.87 -3.94 4.71
N HIS A 42 -17.21 -3.73 5.98
CA HIS A 42 -16.25 -3.75 7.08
C HIS A 42 -15.39 -5.02 7.09
N HIS A 43 -15.99 -6.15 6.70
CA HIS A 43 -15.29 -7.41 6.51
C HIS A 43 -14.23 -7.32 5.39
N ALA A 44 -14.57 -6.70 4.25
CA ALA A 44 -13.64 -6.49 3.13
C ALA A 44 -12.48 -5.55 3.48
N ARG A 45 -12.72 -4.55 4.36
CA ARG A 45 -11.64 -3.69 4.88
C ARG A 45 -10.69 -4.46 5.80
N LYS A 46 -11.24 -5.29 6.69
CA LYS A 46 -10.44 -6.16 7.58
C LYS A 46 -9.62 -7.17 6.78
N SER A 47 -10.22 -7.83 5.80
CA SER A 47 -9.52 -8.81 4.96
C SER A 47 -8.39 -8.14 4.17
N LEU A 48 -8.63 -6.96 3.59
CA LEU A 48 -7.60 -6.21 2.87
C LEU A 48 -6.44 -5.81 3.79
N LYS A 49 -6.73 -5.35 5.01
CA LYS A 49 -5.70 -5.02 6.01
C LYS A 49 -4.87 -6.25 6.39
N THR A 50 -5.51 -7.41 6.59
CA THR A 50 -4.84 -8.67 6.90
C THR A 50 -3.95 -9.12 5.73
N LEU A 51 -4.45 -9.07 4.50
CA LEU A 51 -3.69 -9.39 3.29
C LEU A 51 -2.43 -8.53 3.15
N LEU A 52 -2.58 -7.22 3.32
CA LEU A 52 -1.44 -6.29 3.27
C LEU A 52 -0.46 -6.52 4.42
N HIS A 53 -0.95 -6.93 5.59
CA HIS A 53 -0.08 -7.30 6.70
C HIS A 53 0.74 -8.54 6.38
N MET A 54 0.11 -9.61 5.88
CA MET A 54 0.79 -10.84 5.49
C MET A 54 1.81 -10.58 4.37
N ALA A 55 1.45 -9.75 3.38
CA ALA A 55 2.36 -9.33 2.32
C ALA A 55 3.57 -8.56 2.89
N ALA A 56 3.36 -7.66 3.84
CA ALA A 56 4.45 -6.95 4.51
C ALA A 56 5.35 -7.90 5.30
N MET A 57 4.78 -8.87 6.02
CA MET A 57 5.55 -9.86 6.78
C MET A 57 6.38 -10.76 5.85
N SER A 58 5.79 -11.23 4.75
CA SER A 58 6.50 -12.02 3.74
C SER A 58 7.65 -11.22 3.09
N ALA A 59 7.41 -9.94 2.78
CA ALA A 59 8.45 -9.05 2.24
C ALA A 59 9.62 -8.80 3.21
N LEU A 60 9.44 -9.01 4.51
CA LEU A 60 10.52 -8.90 5.51
C LEU A 60 11.36 -10.17 5.63
N GLN A 61 10.85 -11.32 5.19
CA GLN A 61 11.58 -12.59 5.22
C GLN A 61 12.60 -12.70 4.09
N VAL A 62 12.39 -11.96 2.99
CA VAL A 62 13.27 -11.98 1.81
C VAL A 62 14.24 -10.79 1.85
N PRO A 63 15.54 -11.00 1.61
CA PRO A 63 16.51 -9.91 1.48
C PRO A 63 16.11 -8.90 0.39
N GLY A 64 16.19 -7.61 0.71
CA GLY A 64 15.99 -6.53 -0.24
C GLY A 64 15.53 -5.22 0.38
N GLU A 65 15.17 -4.27 -0.48
CA GLU A 65 14.89 -2.87 -0.12
C GLU A 65 13.87 -2.70 1.03
N LEU A 66 12.83 -3.55 1.09
CA LEU A 66 11.81 -3.46 2.14
C LEU A 66 12.34 -3.96 3.50
N GLN A 67 13.16 -5.01 3.51
CA GLN A 67 13.81 -5.52 4.70
C GLN A 67 14.86 -4.52 5.21
N GLU A 68 15.68 -3.98 4.31
CA GLU A 68 16.67 -2.94 4.62
C GLU A 68 16.00 -1.68 5.21
N TYR A 69 14.89 -1.24 4.61
CA TYR A 69 14.10 -0.12 5.14
C TYR A 69 13.60 -0.40 6.55
N TYR A 70 13.11 -1.62 6.80
CA TYR A 70 12.64 -2.02 8.13
C TYR A 70 13.76 -1.98 9.16
N GLN A 71 14.87 -2.65 8.88
CA GLN A 71 16.02 -2.73 9.78
C GLN A 71 16.56 -1.35 10.09
N ARG A 72 16.72 -0.49 9.07
CA ARG A 72 17.16 0.90 9.25
C ARG A 72 16.23 1.68 10.18
N LYS A 73 14.90 1.61 9.97
CA LYS A 73 13.94 2.33 10.81
C LYS A 73 13.86 1.79 12.24
N VAL A 74 14.01 0.49 12.43
CA VAL A 74 14.10 -0.11 13.77
C VAL A 74 15.40 0.31 14.47
N LYS A 75 16.52 0.39 13.75
CA LYS A 75 17.80 0.89 14.27
C LYS A 75 17.75 2.37 14.64
N GLU A 76 16.95 3.17 13.93
CA GLU A 76 16.62 4.56 14.30
C GLU A 76 15.72 4.65 15.58
N GLY A 77 15.37 3.54 16.22
CA GLY A 77 14.54 3.50 17.44
C GLY A 77 13.04 3.58 17.20
N LYS A 78 12.58 3.49 15.95
CA LYS A 78 11.13 3.56 15.66
C LYS A 78 10.41 2.29 16.07
N ASN A 79 9.18 2.46 16.57
CA ASN A 79 8.33 1.34 16.94
C ASN A 79 8.09 0.39 15.74
N LYS A 80 8.33 -0.91 15.94
CA LYS A 80 8.22 -1.95 14.91
C LYS A 80 6.87 -1.92 14.18
N MET A 81 5.78 -1.69 14.88
CA MET A 81 4.43 -1.66 14.29
C MET A 81 4.22 -0.42 13.41
N LEU A 82 4.79 0.73 13.77
CA LEU A 82 4.77 1.92 12.92
C LEU A 82 5.54 1.67 11.62
N VAL A 83 6.69 1.00 11.70
CA VAL A 83 7.49 0.65 10.53
C VAL A 83 6.74 -0.34 9.62
N ILE A 84 6.08 -1.36 10.21
CA ILE A 84 5.23 -2.30 9.45
C ILE A 84 4.08 -1.56 8.77
N ASN A 85 3.46 -0.57 9.42
CA ASN A 85 2.40 0.22 8.79
C ASN A 85 2.93 1.03 7.60
N ALA A 86 4.12 1.61 7.72
CA ALA A 86 4.79 2.29 6.61
C ALA A 86 5.11 1.33 5.44
N LEU A 87 5.50 0.08 5.72
CA LEU A 87 5.71 -0.94 4.69
C LEU A 87 4.43 -1.32 3.97
N ARG A 88 3.33 -1.54 4.70
CA ARG A 88 2.01 -1.78 4.09
C ARG A 88 1.66 -0.63 3.14
N ASN A 89 1.90 0.62 3.54
CA ASN A 89 1.64 1.78 2.68
C ASN A 89 2.51 1.75 1.42
N LYS A 90 3.82 1.48 1.54
CA LYS A 90 4.72 1.31 0.39
C LYS A 90 4.24 0.22 -0.57
N LEU A 91 3.74 -0.91 -0.07
CA LEU A 91 3.18 -1.99 -0.88
C LEU A 91 1.94 -1.53 -1.65
N ILE A 92 1.02 -0.80 -1.00
CA ILE A 92 -0.17 -0.24 -1.66
C ILE A 92 0.24 0.65 -2.84
N HIS A 93 1.20 1.56 -2.63
CA HIS A 93 1.69 2.43 -3.69
C HIS A 93 2.33 1.66 -4.86
N ARG A 94 3.09 0.60 -4.56
CA ARG A 94 3.70 -0.27 -5.60
C ARG A 94 2.65 -1.02 -6.40
N VAL A 95 1.71 -1.68 -5.73
CA VAL A 95 0.61 -2.42 -6.39
C VAL A 95 -0.21 -1.45 -7.25
N TYR A 96 -0.53 -0.28 -6.72
CA TYR A 96 -1.24 0.74 -7.47
C TYR A 96 -0.51 1.17 -8.74
N ALA A 97 0.80 1.45 -8.66
CA ALA A 97 1.59 1.85 -9.81
C ALA A 97 1.67 0.76 -10.89
N VAL A 98 1.81 -0.51 -10.50
CA VAL A 98 1.81 -1.67 -11.40
C VAL A 98 0.45 -1.82 -12.08
N VAL A 99 -0.63 -1.78 -11.32
CA VAL A 99 -2.01 -1.91 -11.84
C VAL A 99 -2.35 -0.76 -12.79
N LYS A 100 -2.03 0.48 -12.42
CA LYS A 100 -2.30 1.67 -13.25
C LYS A 100 -1.56 1.62 -14.59
N ARG A 101 -0.35 1.08 -14.62
CA ARG A 101 0.48 0.99 -15.84
C ARG A 101 0.17 -0.24 -16.68
N GLY A 102 -0.49 -1.26 -16.12
CA GLY A 102 -0.72 -2.54 -16.80
C GLY A 102 0.56 -3.32 -17.15
N LYS A 103 1.71 -2.92 -16.60
CA LYS A 103 3.02 -3.53 -16.84
C LYS A 103 3.50 -4.26 -15.58
N LYS A 104 4.23 -5.36 -15.74
CA LYS A 104 4.83 -6.10 -14.61
C LYS A 104 5.75 -5.19 -13.79
N TYR A 105 5.87 -5.48 -12.50
CA TYR A 105 6.80 -4.77 -11.61
C TYR A 105 8.23 -4.85 -12.16
N ASN A 106 8.88 -3.69 -12.28
CA ASN A 106 10.28 -3.58 -12.66
C ASN A 106 11.02 -2.80 -11.57
N LYS A 107 12.05 -3.42 -10.98
CA LYS A 107 12.87 -2.81 -9.92
C LYS A 107 13.62 -1.57 -10.44
N ASN A 108 14.06 -1.59 -11.70
CA ASN A 108 14.82 -0.52 -12.33
C ASN A 108 13.92 0.39 -13.17
N TYR A 109 12.69 0.64 -12.70
CA TYR A 109 11.77 1.50 -13.43
C TYR A 109 12.26 2.94 -13.44
N THR A 110 12.65 3.42 -14.62
CA THR A 110 12.88 4.85 -14.87
C THR A 110 11.58 5.46 -15.40
N PRO A 111 11.00 6.48 -14.73
CA PRO A 111 9.91 7.23 -15.35
C PRO A 111 10.43 7.87 -16.63
N ALA A 112 9.75 7.63 -17.75
CA ALA A 112 9.95 8.44 -18.94
C ALA A 112 9.63 9.89 -18.53
N LEU A 113 10.65 10.74 -18.51
CA LEU A 113 10.46 12.17 -18.33
C LEU A 113 9.66 12.66 -19.54
N VAL A 114 8.46 13.17 -19.29
CA VAL A 114 7.65 13.92 -20.26
C VAL A 114 7.75 15.38 -19.83
#